data_AF-A0A4S3TS50-F1
#
_entry.id   AF-A0A4S3TS50-F1
#
_cell.length_a   1.000
_cell.length_b   1.000
_cell.length_c   1.000
_cell.angle_alpha   90.00
_cell.angle_beta   90.00
_cell.angle_gamma   90.00
#
_symmetry.space_group_name_H-M   'P 1'
#
loop_
_entity.id
_entity.type
_entity.pdbx_description
1 polymer ?
#
loop_
_entity_poly.entity_id
_entity_poly.type
_entity_poly.pdbx_seq_one_letter_code
_entity_poly.pdbx_strand_id
1 'polypeptide(L)'
;MCDQFGDCSNDGTCQLVLRNRATGMELVEHHCKAHLVLRIWEIERDDVFEVVDARPLDRSLDPNEATDTDATEPTTVDPPLEQPDIDE
;
A
#
# COMPACT_ATOMS: atom_id res chain seq x y z
N MET A 1 3.65 13.72 15.81
CA MET A 1 3.24 12.57 16.64
C MET A 1 1.73 12.47 16.57
N CYS A 2 1.22 11.41 15.94
CA CYS A 2 -0.19 11.06 16.02
C CYS A 2 -0.48 10.60 17.45
N ASP A 3 -1.00 11.49 18.29
CA ASP A 3 -1.70 11.17 19.54
C ASP A 3 -2.50 12.41 19.97
N GLN A 4 -3.58 12.79 19.25
CA GLN A 4 -4.66 13.60 19.87
C GLN A 4 -5.95 13.80 19.04
N PHE A 5 -5.94 13.58 17.73
CA PHE A 5 -7.13 13.80 16.90
C PHE A 5 -7.55 12.48 16.25
N GLY A 6 -8.84 12.18 16.37
CA GLY A 6 -9.44 10.85 16.30
C GLY A 6 -9.08 10.03 15.08
N ASP A 7 -9.32 8.70 15.19
CA ASP A 7 -9.11 7.66 14.17
C ASP A 7 -8.80 8.25 12.80
N CYS A 8 -7.51 8.47 12.53
CA CYS A 8 -7.06 8.89 11.21
C CYS A 8 -7.32 7.70 10.28
N SER A 9 -8.55 7.61 9.78
CA SER A 9 -9.03 6.48 9.01
C SER A 9 -8.43 6.54 7.60
N ASN A 10 -7.28 5.87 7.42
CA ASN A 10 -6.89 5.22 6.16
C ASN A 10 -5.74 4.23 6.42
N ASP A 11 -6.00 3.29 7.34
CA ASP A 11 -5.46 1.95 7.60
C ASP A 11 -3.96 1.67 7.40
N GLY A 12 -3.11 2.69 7.44
CA GLY A 12 -1.68 2.54 7.24
C GLY A 12 -0.87 3.62 7.96
N THR A 13 0.15 3.17 8.69
CA THR A 13 1.24 4.02 9.13
C THR A 13 2.25 4.13 7.99
N CYS A 14 2.69 5.34 7.69
CA CYS A 14 3.76 5.60 6.74
C CYS A 14 4.99 6.10 7.50
N GLN A 15 6.15 5.69 7.03
CA GLN A 15 7.44 6.21 7.44
C GLN A 15 7.87 7.31 6.46
N LEU A 16 8.30 8.44 7.00
CA LEU A 16 8.89 9.55 6.27
C LEU A 16 10.33 9.73 6.74
N VAL A 17 11.28 9.70 5.81
CA VAL A 17 12.69 9.97 6.07
C VAL A 17 13.01 11.36 5.54
N LEU A 18 13.46 12.22 6.43
CA LEU A 18 13.87 13.58 6.16
C LEU A 18 15.38 13.70 6.36
N ARG A 19 16.04 14.51 5.56
CA ARG A 19 17.44 14.88 5.78
C ARG A 19 17.57 16.36 6.04
N ASN A 20 18.26 16.71 7.12
CA ASN A 20 18.56 18.09 7.42
C ASN A 20 19.65 18.59 6.47
N ARG A 21 19.38 19.66 5.72
CA ARG A 21 20.33 20.19 4.73
C ARG A 21 21.58 20.80 5.37
N ALA A 22 21.46 21.35 6.58
CA ALA A 22 22.56 22.00 7.28
C ALA A 22 23.51 21.00 7.96
N THR A 23 22.98 19.93 8.55
CA THR A 23 23.79 18.94 9.29
C THR A 23 24.04 17.65 8.51
N GLY A 24 23.27 17.39 7.46
CA GLY A 24 23.31 16.15 6.69
C GLY A 24 22.71 14.95 7.42
N MET A 25 22.18 15.12 8.63
CA MET A 25 21.60 14.04 9.45
C MET A 25 20.18 13.68 9.00
N GLU A 26 19.83 12.41 9.15
CA GLU A 26 18.49 11.90 8.86
C GLU A 26 17.60 11.88 10.10
N LEU A 27 16.33 12.22 9.89
CA LEU A 27 15.25 12.15 10.85
C LEU A 27 14.14 11.26 10.30
N VAL A 28 13.66 10.33 11.12
CA VAL A 28 12.57 9.44 10.75
C VAL A 28 11.31 9.86 11.49
N GLU A 29 10.26 10.18 10.74
CA GLU A 29 8.93 10.50 11.26
C GLU A 29 7.92 9.42 10.86
N HIS A 30 6.87 9.26 11.67
CA HIS A 30 5.77 8.32 11.40
C HIS A 30 4.44 9.07 11.38
N HIS A 31 3.69 8.87 10.31
CA HIS A 31 2.43 9.58 10.06
C HIS A 31 1.37 8.61 9.53
N CYS A 32 0.09 8.86 9.79
CA CYS A 32 -0.95 8.18 9.01
C CYS A 32 -0.92 8.68 7.55
N LYS A 33 -1.43 7.88 6.62
CA LYS A 33 -1.42 8.19 5.19
C LYS A 33 -1.98 9.58 4.84
N ALA A 34 -3.05 10.01 5.50
CA ALA A 34 -3.64 11.33 5.27
C ALA A 34 -2.72 12.49 5.72
N HIS A 35 -2.01 12.32 6.83
CA HIS A 35 -1.10 13.35 7.36
C HIS A 35 0.28 13.35 6.69
N LEU A 36 0.69 12.24 6.09
CA LEU A 36 1.94 12.17 5.34
C LEU A 36 2.00 13.24 4.24
N VAL A 37 0.92 13.38 3.46
CA VAL A 37 0.86 14.33 2.35
C VAL A 37 1.00 15.77 2.83
N LEU A 38 0.30 16.12 3.92
CA LEU A 38 0.40 17.45 4.53
C LEU A 38 1.81 17.72 5.03
N ARG A 39 2.43 16.72 5.68
CA ARG A 39 3.78 16.85 6.21
C ARG A 39 4.81 17.08 5.11
N ILE A 40 4.73 16.34 4.01
CA ILE A 40 5.63 16.52 2.86
C ILE A 40 5.49 17.94 2.30
N TRP A 41 4.27 18.44 2.15
CA TRP A 41 4.03 19.79 1.66
C TRP A 41 4.64 20.88 2.56
N GLU A 42 4.58 20.71 3.88
CA GLU A 42 5.23 21.61 4.82
C GLU A 42 6.75 21.61 4.67
N ILE A 43 7.36 20.43 4.50
CA ILE A 43 8.81 20.27 4.31
C ILE A 43 9.26 20.86 2.99
N GLU A 44 8.54 20.64 1.90
CA GLU A 44 8.90 21.21 0.59
C GLU A 44 8.86 22.75 0.59
N ARG A 45 8.09 23.34 1.50
CA ARG A 45 8.03 24.79 1.73
C ARG A 45 9.13 25.29 2.68
N ASP A 46 9.69 24.43 3.51
CA ASP A 46 10.71 24.75 4.51
C ASP A 46 12.09 24.29 4.03
N ASP A 47 12.99 25.22 3.69
CA ASP A 47 14.33 24.95 3.15
C ASP A 47 15.29 24.29 4.17
N VAL A 48 14.81 23.85 5.34
CA VAL A 48 15.62 23.20 6.38
C VAL A 48 15.81 21.71 6.10
N PHE A 49 14.78 21.02 5.61
CA PHE A 49 14.79 19.58 5.40
C PHE A 49 14.57 19.24 3.93
N GLU A 50 15.00 18.05 3.53
CA GLU A 50 14.66 17.43 2.25
C GLU A 50 14.01 16.07 2.49
N VAL A 51 13.00 15.74 1.69
CA VAL A 51 12.38 14.41 1.74
C VAL A 51 13.29 13.42 1.02
N VAL A 52 13.72 12.38 1.73
CA VAL A 52 14.58 11.32 1.19
C VAL A 52 13.77 10.10 0.79
N ASP A 53 12.84 9.68 1.65
CA ASP A 53 11.98 8.53 1.41
C ASP A 53 10.63 8.70 2.10
N ALA A 54 9.58 8.13 1.52
CA ALA A 54 8.24 8.12 2.08
C ALA A 54 7.54 6.83 1.67
N ARG A 55 7.33 5.91 2.62
CA ARG A 55 6.79 4.57 2.34
C ARG A 55 5.73 4.13 3.34
N PRO A 56 4.68 3.40 2.91
CA PRO A 56 3.82 2.70 3.84
C PRO A 56 4.62 1.65 4.61
N LEU A 57 4.30 1.46 5.88
CA LEU A 57 4.77 0.32 6.65
C LEU A 57 3.72 -0.78 6.50
N ASP A 58 4.10 -1.87 5.83
CA ASP A 58 3.24 -3.05 5.73
C ASP A 58 3.02 -3.60 7.14
N ARG A 59 1.76 -3.60 7.59
CA ARG A 59 1.35 -4.29 8.81
C ARG A 59 1.26 -5.79 8.51
N SER A 60 2.40 -6.46 8.35
CA SER A 60 2.44 -7.92 8.18
C SER A 60 3.22 -8.58 9.31
N LEU A 61 2.62 -8.62 10.50
CA LEU A 61 2.88 -9.66 11.49
C LEU A 61 1.59 -9.95 12.30
N ASP A 62 0.57 -10.45 11.62
CA ASP A 62 -0.22 -11.53 12.21
C ASP A 62 0.41 -12.84 11.71
N PRO A 63 1.20 -13.57 12.52
CA PRO A 63 1.82 -14.83 12.11
C PRO A 63 0.80 -16.00 12.03
N ASN A 64 -0.47 -15.71 11.75
CA ASN A 64 -1.55 -16.71 11.85
C ASN A 64 -2.59 -16.65 10.72
N GLU A 65 -2.18 -16.26 9.51
CA GLU A 65 -2.94 -16.64 8.30
C GLU A 65 -2.21 -17.81 7.63
N ALA A 66 -2.46 -18.99 8.18
CA ALA A 66 -2.14 -20.24 7.51
C ALA A 66 -3.02 -20.34 6.25
N THR A 67 -2.36 -20.23 5.10
CA THR A 67 -2.64 -20.98 3.86
C THR A 67 -4.06 -21.49 3.67
N ASP A 68 -4.79 -20.87 2.73
CA ASP A 68 -5.73 -21.63 1.91
C ASP A 68 -5.39 -21.38 0.43
N THR A 69 -4.53 -22.25 -0.09
CA THR A 69 -4.37 -22.44 -1.53
C THR A 69 -5.24 -23.63 -1.89
N ASP A 70 -6.42 -23.41 -2.48
CA ASP A 70 -6.89 -24.34 -3.51
C ASP A 70 -7.96 -23.77 -4.44
N ALA A 71 -7.78 -24.10 -5.72
CA ALA A 71 -8.74 -24.19 -6.80
C ALA A 71 -9.56 -22.95 -7.21
N THR A 72 -9.15 -22.30 -8.32
CA THR A 72 -10.10 -22.07 -9.44
C THR A 72 -9.32 -22.06 -10.75
N GLU A 73 -9.31 -23.19 -11.46
CA GLU A 73 -8.89 -23.27 -12.87
C GLU A 73 -9.79 -22.37 -13.74
N PRO A 74 -9.24 -21.64 -14.73
CA PRO A 74 -10.04 -20.97 -15.73
C PRO A 74 -10.22 -21.85 -16.98
N THR A 75 -11.30 -21.56 -17.72
CA THR A 75 -11.47 -21.79 -19.17
C THR A 75 -12.15 -23.10 -19.56
N THR A 76 -13.36 -23.03 -20.12
CA THR A 76 -13.60 -22.95 -21.58
C THR A 76 -15.04 -23.37 -21.85
N VAL A 77 -15.79 -22.48 -22.51
CA VAL A 77 -17.16 -22.70 -22.96
C VAL A 77 -17.11 -23.62 -24.18
N ASP A 78 -17.74 -24.79 -24.12
CA ASP A 78 -17.88 -25.68 -25.28
C ASP A 78 -19.32 -25.57 -25.85
N PRO A 79 -19.52 -25.28 -27.15
CA PRO A 79 -20.83 -25.24 -27.78
C PRO A 79 -21.28 -26.63 -28.29
N PRO A 80 -22.58 -26.95 -28.36
CA PRO A 80 -23.03 -28.22 -28.93
C PRO A 80 -22.96 -28.19 -30.46
N LEU A 81 -22.07 -29.01 -31.03
CA LEU A 81 -22.09 -29.45 -32.42
C LEU A 81 -23.06 -30.64 -32.57
N GLU A 82 -24.27 -30.40 -33.07
CA GLU A 82 -25.05 -31.47 -33.72
C GLU A 82 -24.74 -31.43 -35.22
N GLN A 83 -24.07 -32.48 -35.71
CA GLN A 83 -23.90 -32.78 -37.13
C GLN A 83 -24.77 -34.00 -37.53
N PRO A 84 -25.12 -34.12 -38.83
CA PRO A 84 -26.24 -34.93 -39.34
C PRO A 84 -25.79 -36.27 -39.94
N ASP A 85 -26.68 -37.27 -39.98
CA ASP A 85 -26.64 -38.47 -40.87
C ASP A 85 -28.09 -39.05 -40.92
N ILE A 86 -28.88 -38.90 -42.00
CA ILE A 86 -28.95 -39.64 -43.28
C ILE A 86 -29.23 -41.16 -43.17
N ASP A 87 -30.47 -41.51 -43.54
CA ASP A 87 -31.09 -42.71 -44.16
C ASP A 87 -30.94 -44.14 -43.60
N GLU A 88 -32.10 -44.78 -43.33
CA GLU A 88 -32.54 -46.06 -43.93
C GLU A 88 -34.07 -46.10 -44.11
#